data_AF-A0A1D6Q810-F1
#
_entry.id   AF-A0A1D6Q810-F1
#
_cell.length_a   1.000
_cell.length_b   1.000
_cell.length_c   1.000
_cell.angle_alpha   90.00
_cell.angle_beta   90.00
_cell.angle_gamma   90.00
#
_symmetry.space_group_name_H-M   'P 1'
#
loop_
_entity.id
_entity.type
_entity.pdbx_description
1 polymer ?
#
loop_
_entity_poly.entity_id
_entity_poly.type
_entity_poly.pdbx_seq_one_letter_code
_entity_poly.pdbx_strand_id
1 'polypeptide(L)'
;MRFQSKNARYALMTLANEMSDKCKITEPIVRKSFKVIVLYDVDKVSQNNQRLIKWIIDSSSDACKIIMTCQDESNLLDSIKSRCKIISIGVPSTREVVDILTYTSRKESFDLPTSFATTIANQSRKNLREAILALEACKANNYPFIDGQAIPLGWEEVLEELAVEILDDPAPKRLFLARGKLQKLLVEFVPPKLILQKLVELFLKGIQTGVKREVYYWHAYYDKRLPVGASALLKLEEFVAKFMSIHRKSMSHEPKIPEVPQ
;
A
#
# COMPACT_ATOMS: atom_id res chain seq x y z
N MET A 1 5.42 -14.56 2.40
CA MET A 1 4.58 -14.82 1.20
C MET A 1 3.21 -14.18 1.42
N ARG A 2 2.87 -13.12 0.67
CA ARG A 2 1.54 -12.51 0.70
C ARG A 2 0.61 -13.33 -0.20
N PHE A 3 -0.30 -14.12 0.38
CA PHE A 3 -1.28 -14.88 -0.40
C PHE A 3 -2.52 -14.01 -0.65
N GLN A 4 -2.86 -13.83 -1.92
CA GLN A 4 -4.11 -13.20 -2.36
C GLN A 4 -5.33 -14.04 -1.91
N SER A 5 -6.43 -13.34 -1.65
CA SER A 5 -7.66 -13.80 -0.97
C SER A 5 -8.29 -15.11 -1.46
N LYS A 6 -8.07 -15.52 -2.72
CA LYS A 6 -8.60 -16.79 -3.27
C LYS A 6 -7.94 -18.03 -2.68
N ASN A 7 -6.69 -17.93 -2.24
CA ASN A 7 -5.93 -19.07 -1.70
C ASN A 7 -5.95 -19.16 -0.17
N ALA A 8 -6.58 -18.19 0.50
CA ALA A 8 -6.62 -18.13 1.96
C ALA A 8 -7.32 -19.36 2.58
N ARG A 9 -8.39 -19.87 1.94
CA ARG A 9 -9.08 -21.09 2.40
C ARG A 9 -8.15 -22.31 2.39
N TYR A 10 -7.40 -22.50 1.32
CA TYR A 10 -6.45 -23.61 1.20
C TYR A 10 -5.34 -23.50 2.24
N ALA A 11 -4.75 -22.32 2.39
CA ALA A 11 -3.72 -22.09 3.41
C ALA A 11 -4.23 -22.37 4.84
N LEU A 12 -5.44 -21.92 5.17
CA LEU A 12 -6.05 -22.18 6.48
C LEU A 12 -6.37 -23.67 6.70
N MET A 13 -6.85 -24.37 5.67
CA MET A 13 -7.09 -25.82 5.74
C MET A 13 -5.77 -26.60 5.88
N THR A 14 -4.73 -26.23 5.14
CA THR A 14 -3.39 -26.83 5.30
C THR A 14 -2.84 -26.60 6.70
N LEU A 15 -2.97 -25.37 7.23
CA LEU A 15 -2.59 -25.07 8.61
C LEU A 15 -3.37 -25.92 9.60
N ALA A 16 -4.69 -26.06 9.44
CA ALA A 16 -5.50 -26.89 10.33
C ALA A 16 -5.08 -28.37 10.30
N ASN A 17 -4.76 -28.91 9.12
CA ASN A 17 -4.28 -30.27 8.97
C ASN A 17 -2.90 -30.47 9.62
N GLU A 18 -1.95 -29.55 9.38
CA GLU A 18 -0.63 -29.59 10.04
C GLU A 18 -0.71 -29.53 11.56
N MET A 19 -1.70 -28.83 12.08
CA MET A 19 -1.97 -28.70 13.51
C MET A 19 -2.56 -29.98 14.09
N SER A 20 -3.41 -30.68 13.33
CA SER A 20 -4.01 -31.96 13.72
C SER A 20 -3.02 -33.12 13.63
N ASP A 21 -2.19 -33.18 12.59
CA ASP A 21 -1.27 -34.30 12.35
C ASP A 21 -0.09 -34.33 13.34
N LYS A 22 0.43 -33.16 13.74
CA LYS A 22 1.56 -33.08 14.69
C LYS A 22 1.14 -33.25 16.15
N CYS A 23 -0.15 -33.12 16.48
CA CYS A 23 -0.65 -33.46 17.83
C CYS A 23 -0.65 -34.97 18.10
N LYS A 24 -0.53 -35.82 17.07
CA LYS A 24 -0.51 -37.29 17.22
C LYS A 24 0.87 -37.87 17.57
N ILE A 25 1.94 -37.07 17.46
CA ILE A 25 3.32 -37.52 17.69
C ILE A 25 3.85 -36.78 18.92
N THR A 26 3.64 -37.33 20.11
CA THR A 26 4.19 -36.77 21.35
C THR A 26 5.35 -37.66 21.82
N GLU A 27 6.58 -37.15 21.71
CA GLU A 27 7.70 -37.60 22.56
C GLU A 27 7.80 -36.69 23.80
N PRO A 28 8.18 -37.23 24.97
CA PRO A 28 8.09 -36.51 26.24
C PRO A 28 9.36 -35.69 26.46
N ILE A 29 9.35 -34.40 26.12
CA ILE A 29 10.38 -33.46 26.58
C ILE A 29 9.74 -32.20 27.20
N VAL A 30 10.23 -31.93 28.41
CA VAL A 30 9.84 -30.94 29.40
C VAL A 30 10.02 -29.51 28.87
N ARG A 31 8.95 -28.95 28.29
CA ARG A 31 8.55 -27.54 28.23
C ARG A 31 7.25 -27.53 27.42
N LYS A 32 6.16 -26.93 27.91
CA LYS A 32 4.93 -26.78 27.11
C LYS A 32 5.26 -25.94 25.87
N SER A 33 5.60 -26.60 24.76
CA SER A 33 5.95 -25.97 23.48
C SER A 33 4.65 -25.61 22.76
N PHE A 34 4.04 -24.49 23.15
CA PHE A 34 2.89 -23.97 22.42
C PHE A 34 3.40 -23.30 21.13
N LYS A 35 2.76 -23.59 19.99
CA LYS A 35 3.06 -22.89 18.72
C LYS A 35 2.29 -21.58 18.67
N VAL A 36 2.90 -20.53 18.17
CA VAL A 36 2.23 -19.23 17.95
C VAL A 36 1.97 -19.05 16.45
N ILE A 37 0.71 -18.83 16.09
CA ILE A 37 0.30 -18.50 14.72
C ILE A 37 -0.07 -17.03 14.68
N VAL A 38 0.54 -16.28 13.75
CA VAL A 38 0.19 -14.87 13.52
C VAL A 38 -0.55 -14.75 12.20
N LEU A 39 -1.81 -14.28 12.27
CA LEU A 39 -2.64 -14.01 11.10
C LEU A 39 -2.71 -12.49 10.88
N TYR A 40 -2.33 -12.06 9.67
CA TYR A 40 -2.34 -10.66 9.29
C TYR A 40 -3.61 -10.28 8.52
N ASP A 41 -4.06 -9.03 8.67
CA ASP A 41 -5.17 -8.41 7.92
C ASP A 41 -6.46 -9.26 7.89
N VAL A 42 -6.90 -9.77 9.06
CA VAL A 42 -8.05 -10.70 9.15
C VAL A 42 -9.38 -10.05 8.77
N ASP A 43 -9.48 -8.73 8.91
CA ASP A 43 -10.59 -7.89 8.45
C ASP A 43 -10.79 -7.90 6.93
N LYS A 44 -9.70 -8.04 6.16
CA LYS A 44 -9.76 -8.04 4.68
C LYS A 44 -10.17 -9.41 4.11
N VAL A 45 -10.36 -10.40 4.98
CA VAL A 45 -10.69 -11.77 4.61
C VAL A 45 -12.21 -11.97 4.56
N SER A 46 -12.69 -12.76 3.60
CA SER A 46 -14.13 -13.04 3.45
C SER A 46 -14.75 -13.69 4.69
N GLN A 47 -16.05 -13.44 4.92
CA GLN A 47 -16.78 -13.98 6.08
C GLN A 47 -16.69 -15.52 6.20
N ASN A 48 -16.68 -16.24 5.06
CA ASN A 48 -16.54 -17.69 5.06
C ASN A 48 -15.18 -18.15 5.59
N ASN A 49 -14.11 -17.42 5.27
CA ASN A 49 -12.78 -17.72 5.77
C ASN A 49 -12.63 -17.27 7.23
N GLN A 50 -13.31 -16.21 7.66
CA GLN A 50 -13.40 -15.85 9.08
C GLN A 50 -14.09 -16.95 9.90
N ARG A 51 -15.17 -17.56 9.39
CA ARG A 51 -15.80 -18.74 10.04
C ARG A 51 -14.83 -19.93 10.15
N LEU A 52 -13.97 -20.13 9.15
CA LEU A 52 -12.92 -21.15 9.21
C LEU A 52 -11.87 -20.83 10.27
N ILE A 53 -11.42 -19.57 10.36
CA ILE A 53 -10.49 -19.12 11.42
C ILE A 53 -11.09 -19.36 12.79
N LYS A 54 -12.38 -19.05 12.99
CA LYS A 54 -13.09 -19.39 14.22
C LYS A 54 -13.02 -20.88 14.53
N TRP A 55 -13.30 -21.74 13.55
CA TRP A 55 -13.23 -23.19 13.75
C TRP A 55 -11.82 -23.64 14.14
N ILE A 56 -10.77 -23.03 13.58
CA ILE A 56 -9.38 -23.29 13.95
C ILE A 56 -9.10 -22.85 15.40
N ILE A 57 -9.57 -21.67 15.81
CA ILE A 57 -9.45 -21.19 17.20
C ILE A 57 -10.12 -22.19 18.15
N ASP A 58 -11.32 -22.65 17.81
CA ASP A 58 -12.10 -23.55 18.65
C ASP A 58 -11.48 -24.96 18.73
N SER A 59 -10.79 -25.39 17.67
CA SER A 59 -10.19 -26.73 17.54
C SER A 59 -8.76 -26.83 18.08
N SER A 60 -8.07 -25.71 18.34
CA SER A 60 -6.63 -25.67 18.67
C SER A 60 -6.31 -25.33 20.14
N SER A 61 -7.26 -25.56 21.06
CA SER A 61 -7.30 -24.97 22.41
C SER A 61 -6.06 -25.13 23.28
N ASP A 62 -5.35 -26.27 23.23
CA ASP A 62 -4.23 -26.55 24.15
C ASP A 62 -2.84 -26.49 23.50
N ALA A 63 -2.76 -26.70 22.18
CA ALA A 63 -1.47 -26.82 21.50
C ALA A 63 -0.94 -25.49 20.96
N CYS A 64 -1.82 -24.51 20.69
CA CYS A 64 -1.43 -23.31 19.92
C CYS A 64 -2.05 -22.01 20.43
N LYS A 65 -1.33 -20.90 20.25
CA LYS A 65 -1.77 -19.54 20.51
C LYS A 65 -1.88 -18.80 19.19
N ILE A 66 -2.98 -18.10 18.98
CA ILE A 66 -3.25 -17.37 17.73
C ILE A 66 -3.25 -15.88 18.05
N ILE A 67 -2.43 -15.12 17.30
CA ILE A 67 -2.41 -13.66 17.32
C ILE A 67 -2.98 -13.19 15.98
N MET A 68 -3.94 -12.30 16.03
CA MET A 68 -4.58 -11.74 14.83
C MET A 68 -4.39 -10.24 14.81
N THR A 69 -3.99 -9.70 13.66
CA THR A 69 -3.97 -8.24 13.43
C THR A 69 -5.14 -7.85 12.54
N CYS A 70 -5.77 -6.74 12.89
CA CYS A 70 -6.95 -6.19 12.23
C CYS A 70 -6.80 -4.67 12.21
N GLN A 71 -7.16 -4.00 11.11
CA GLN A 71 -7.24 -2.53 11.06
C GLN A 71 -8.63 -2.06 11.46
N ASP A 72 -9.68 -2.67 10.89
CA ASP A 72 -11.07 -2.30 11.13
C ASP A 72 -11.85 -3.37 11.91
N GLU A 73 -12.13 -3.09 13.19
CA GLU A 73 -12.85 -4.03 14.06
C GLU A 73 -14.29 -4.33 13.57
N SER A 74 -14.93 -3.42 12.84
CA SER A 74 -16.30 -3.59 12.33
C SER A 74 -16.43 -4.73 11.33
N ASN A 75 -15.35 -5.07 10.62
CA ASN A 75 -15.36 -6.10 9.58
C ASN A 75 -15.13 -7.50 10.13
N LEU A 76 -14.89 -7.63 11.44
CA LEU A 76 -14.64 -8.89 12.12
C LEU A 76 -15.94 -9.48 12.68
N LEU A 77 -16.18 -10.77 12.44
CA LEU A 77 -17.32 -11.48 13.01
C LEU A 77 -17.28 -11.50 14.56
N ASP A 78 -18.41 -11.21 15.21
CA ASP A 78 -18.56 -11.27 16.68
C ASP A 78 -18.20 -12.63 17.29
N SER A 79 -18.41 -13.68 16.49
CA SER A 79 -18.06 -15.06 16.85
C SER A 79 -16.55 -15.28 17.07
N ILE A 80 -15.69 -14.44 16.48
CA ILE A 80 -14.24 -14.41 16.71
C ILE A 80 -13.92 -13.48 17.88
N LYS A 81 -14.55 -12.29 17.92
CA LYS A 81 -14.35 -11.30 18.99
C LYS A 81 -14.58 -11.90 20.37
N SER A 82 -15.67 -12.65 20.53
CA SER A 82 -16.03 -13.33 21.80
C SER A 82 -14.99 -14.36 22.28
N ARG A 83 -14.14 -14.89 21.39
CA ARG A 83 -13.11 -15.89 21.71
C ARG A 83 -11.72 -15.27 21.95
N CYS A 84 -11.54 -14.00 21.64
CA CYS A 84 -10.23 -13.36 21.60
C CYS A 84 -10.14 -12.20 22.60
N LYS A 85 -8.96 -12.01 23.20
CA LYS A 85 -8.67 -10.79 23.94
C LYS A 85 -8.35 -9.67 22.94
N ILE A 86 -9.20 -8.65 22.91
CA ILE A 86 -9.00 -7.48 22.05
C ILE A 86 -7.96 -6.57 22.70
N ILE A 87 -6.92 -6.22 21.94
CA ILE A 87 -5.90 -5.24 22.31
C ILE A 87 -5.99 -4.13 21.28
N SER A 88 -6.53 -2.97 21.66
CA SER A 88 -6.57 -1.80 20.79
C SER A 88 -5.24 -1.06 20.85
N ILE A 89 -4.66 -0.81 19.68
CA ILE A 89 -3.44 0.00 19.54
C ILE A 89 -3.90 1.39 19.09
N GLY A 90 -3.72 2.37 19.95
CA GLY A 90 -4.03 3.77 19.64
C GLY A 90 -3.09 4.33 18.56
N VAL A 91 -3.60 5.30 17.79
CA VAL A 91 -2.78 6.07 16.86
C VAL A 91 -1.84 6.96 17.67
N PRO A 92 -0.52 7.00 17.38
CA PRO A 92 0.41 7.82 18.13
C PRO A 92 0.07 9.30 17.99
N SER A 93 0.27 10.06 19.06
CA SER A 93 0.19 11.51 19.03
C SER A 93 1.36 12.10 18.23
N THR A 94 1.16 13.30 17.66
CA THR A 94 2.22 14.00 16.94
C THR A 94 3.48 14.19 17.80
N ARG A 95 3.30 14.40 19.12
CA ARG A 95 4.41 14.53 20.08
C ARG A 95 5.21 13.24 20.20
N GLU A 96 4.54 12.10 20.38
CA GLU A 96 5.20 10.79 20.44
C GLU A 96 5.95 10.47 19.15
N VAL A 97 5.40 10.84 17.99
CA VAL A 97 6.11 10.69 16.71
C VAL A 97 7.39 11.52 16.70
N VAL A 98 7.34 12.80 17.11
CA VAL A 98 8.53 13.67 17.21
C VAL A 98 9.57 13.09 18.19
N ASP A 99 9.14 12.56 19.33
CA ASP A 99 10.01 11.94 20.32
C ASP A 99 10.73 10.71 19.74
N ILE A 100 10.02 9.88 18.98
CA ILE A 100 10.60 8.70 18.31
C ILE A 100 11.58 9.12 17.20
N LEU A 101 11.25 10.15 16.41
CA LEU A 101 12.16 10.68 15.37
C LEU A 101 13.44 11.24 16.00
N THR A 102 13.31 11.99 17.10
CA THR A 102 14.44 12.54 17.86
C THR A 102 15.28 11.45 18.53
N TYR A 103 14.64 10.40 19.04
CA TYR A 103 15.34 9.23 19.57
C TYR A 103 16.13 8.51 18.47
N THR A 104 15.52 8.34 17.30
CA THR A 104 16.16 7.68 16.14
C THR A 104 17.34 8.50 15.62
N SER A 105 17.23 9.83 15.56
CA SER A 105 18.34 10.69 15.13
C SER A 105 19.54 10.63 16.07
N ARG A 106 19.29 10.64 17.39
CA ARG A 106 20.33 10.46 18.41
C ARG A 106 21.03 9.11 18.30
N LYS A 107 20.28 8.04 18.07
CA LYS A 107 20.82 6.67 17.88
C LYS A 107 21.69 6.57 16.65
N GLU A 108 21.31 7.24 15.57
CA GLU A 108 22.06 7.25 14.30
C GLU A 108 23.09 8.38 14.18
N SER A 109 23.32 9.13 15.27
CA SER A 109 24.34 10.18 15.37
C SER A 109 24.20 11.29 14.31
N PHE A 110 22.98 11.80 14.08
CA PHE A 110 22.75 12.97 13.25
C PHE A 110 21.85 14.00 13.93
N ASP A 111 22.03 15.27 13.56
CA ASP A 111 21.27 16.38 14.12
C ASP A 111 19.94 16.53 13.38
N LEU A 112 18.84 16.48 14.14
CA LEU A 112 17.49 16.66 13.63
C LEU A 112 16.86 17.90 14.28
N PRO A 113 16.60 18.97 13.50
CA PRO A 113 15.87 20.12 14.01
C PRO A 113 14.45 19.75 14.46
N THR A 114 14.02 20.25 15.62
CA THR A 114 12.68 19.98 16.16
C THR A 114 11.56 20.54 15.27
N SER A 115 11.81 21.65 14.57
CA SER A 115 10.91 22.21 13.55
C SER A 115 10.64 21.18 12.45
N PHE A 116 11.69 20.60 11.90
CA PHE A 116 11.64 19.62 10.82
C PHE A 116 10.95 18.31 11.26
N ALA A 117 11.28 17.80 12.45
CA ALA A 117 10.62 16.63 13.03
C ALA A 117 9.11 16.83 13.18
N THR A 118 8.68 18.04 13.59
CA THR A 118 7.26 18.38 13.73
C THR A 118 6.56 18.44 12.38
N THR A 119 7.22 18.98 11.35
CA THR A 119 6.70 19.02 9.98
C THR A 119 6.50 17.60 9.43
N ILE A 120 7.48 16.71 9.60
CA ILE A 120 7.35 15.29 9.21
C ILE A 120 6.18 14.66 9.96
N ALA A 121 6.11 14.80 11.28
CA ALA A 121 5.05 14.21 12.09
C ALA A 121 3.63 14.67 11.66
N ASN A 122 3.49 15.94 11.28
CA ASN A 122 2.22 16.48 10.76
C ASN A 122 1.87 15.92 9.38
N GLN A 123 2.85 15.85 8.47
CA GLN A 123 2.64 15.36 7.11
C GLN A 123 2.41 13.85 7.03
N SER A 124 2.98 13.07 7.96
CA SER A 124 2.82 11.61 8.01
C SER A 124 1.47 11.14 8.57
N ARG A 125 0.53 12.06 8.87
CA ARG A 125 -0.83 11.72 9.33
C ARG A 125 -0.87 10.74 10.51
N LYS A 126 0.09 10.89 11.44
CA LYS A 126 0.28 10.00 12.60
C LYS A 126 0.61 8.54 12.24
N ASN A 127 1.07 8.27 11.02
CA ASN A 127 1.66 7.01 10.62
C ASN A 127 3.17 7.02 10.93
N LEU A 128 3.56 6.30 11.98
CA LEU A 128 4.95 6.25 12.41
C LEU A 128 5.89 5.64 11.36
N ARG A 129 5.41 4.65 10.59
CA ARG A 129 6.22 4.03 9.54
C ARG A 129 6.54 5.04 8.45
N GLU A 130 5.55 5.80 8.01
CA GLU A 130 5.75 6.87 7.02
C GLU A 130 6.68 7.95 7.53
N ALA A 131 6.54 8.36 8.79
CA ALA A 131 7.41 9.37 9.41
C ALA A 131 8.89 8.94 9.42
N ILE A 132 9.16 7.69 9.81
CA ILE A 132 10.53 7.14 9.85
C ILE A 132 11.11 7.03 8.44
N LEU A 133 10.33 6.48 7.48
CA LEU A 133 10.77 6.36 6.08
C LEU A 133 11.02 7.73 5.44
N ALA A 134 10.19 8.74 5.75
CA ALA A 134 10.39 10.09 5.27
C ALA A 134 11.67 10.71 5.84
N LEU A 135 11.94 10.51 7.13
CA LEU A 135 13.19 10.97 7.76
C LEU A 135 14.41 10.31 7.12
N GLU A 136 14.37 8.99 6.90
CA GLU A 136 15.43 8.24 6.22
C GLU A 136 15.67 8.77 4.80
N ALA A 137 14.60 8.97 4.03
CA ALA A 137 14.69 9.52 2.67
C ALA A 137 15.25 10.94 2.65
N CYS A 138 14.89 11.79 3.63
CA CYS A 138 15.44 13.13 3.75
C CYS A 138 16.93 13.10 4.07
N LYS A 139 17.36 12.23 4.99
CA LYS A 139 18.77 12.07 5.39
C LYS A 139 19.62 11.57 4.23
N ALA A 140 19.14 10.58 3.48
CA ALA A 140 19.90 9.98 2.39
C ALA A 140 20.18 10.95 1.24
N ASN A 141 19.28 11.90 0.99
CA ASN A 141 19.37 12.80 -0.17
C ASN A 141 19.84 14.21 0.16
N ASN A 142 19.48 14.76 1.33
CA ASN A 142 19.64 16.18 1.64
C ASN A 142 20.04 16.39 3.12
N TYR A 143 21.20 15.85 3.51
CA TYR A 143 21.82 16.14 4.81
C TYR A 143 23.01 17.09 4.61
N PRO A 144 23.17 18.16 5.44
CA PRO A 144 22.41 18.53 6.65
C PRO A 144 21.01 19.12 6.36
N PHE A 145 20.08 18.96 7.30
CA PHE A 145 18.70 19.43 7.15
C PHE A 145 18.59 20.96 7.19
N ILE A 146 17.72 21.51 6.35
CA ILE A 146 17.43 22.94 6.23
C ILE A 146 15.94 23.16 6.48
N ASP A 147 15.58 24.27 7.14
CA ASP A 147 14.18 24.65 7.31
C ASP A 147 13.50 24.88 5.95
N GLY A 148 12.31 24.28 5.77
CA GLY A 148 11.54 24.37 4.52
C GLY A 148 11.90 23.34 3.44
N GLN A 149 12.76 22.36 3.76
CA GLN A 149 13.06 21.25 2.85
C GLN A 149 11.79 20.47 2.47
N ALA A 150 11.67 20.13 1.19
CA ALA A 150 10.61 19.25 0.71
C ALA A 150 10.77 17.85 1.31
N ILE A 151 9.70 17.37 1.95
CA ILE A 151 9.63 16.03 2.54
C ILE A 151 8.84 15.16 1.57
N PRO A 152 9.33 13.96 1.20
CA PRO A 152 8.69 13.08 0.22
C PRO A 152 7.46 12.35 0.82
N LEU A 153 6.45 13.10 1.27
CA LEU A 153 5.19 12.59 1.82
C LEU A 153 4.00 13.13 1.01
N GLY A 154 2.92 12.35 0.90
CA GLY A 154 1.67 12.78 0.25
C GLY A 154 1.68 12.80 -1.29
N TRP A 155 2.76 12.33 -1.92
CA TRP A 155 2.87 12.27 -3.39
C TRP A 155 1.79 11.40 -4.07
N GLU A 156 1.21 10.45 -3.34
CA GLU A 156 0.16 9.56 -3.86
C GLU A 156 -1.11 10.32 -4.23
N GLU A 157 -1.49 11.34 -3.46
CA GLU A 157 -2.72 12.11 -3.70
C GLU A 157 -2.64 12.95 -4.97
N VAL A 158 -1.46 13.52 -5.21
CA VAL A 158 -1.17 14.25 -6.45
C VAL A 158 -1.34 13.33 -7.67
N LEU A 159 -0.94 12.05 -7.55
CA LEU A 159 -1.13 11.06 -8.61
C LEU A 159 -2.57 10.57 -8.71
N GLU A 160 -3.30 10.48 -7.61
CA GLU A 160 -4.73 10.15 -7.60
C GLU A 160 -5.55 11.22 -8.31
N GLU A 161 -5.35 12.49 -7.97
CA GLU A 161 -5.96 13.62 -8.68
C GLU A 161 -5.59 13.63 -10.16
N LEU A 162 -4.29 13.45 -10.47
CA LEU A 162 -3.81 13.40 -11.84
C LEU A 162 -4.46 12.26 -12.63
N ALA A 163 -4.60 11.08 -12.02
CA ALA A 163 -5.21 9.94 -12.69
C ALA A 163 -6.69 10.17 -12.99
N VAL A 164 -7.44 10.75 -12.05
CA VAL A 164 -8.85 11.13 -12.26
C VAL A 164 -8.97 12.13 -13.41
N GLU A 165 -8.17 13.20 -13.41
CA GLU A 165 -8.19 14.21 -14.48
C GLU A 165 -7.92 13.62 -15.87
N ILE A 166 -6.99 12.65 -15.96
CA ILE A 166 -6.63 12.00 -17.22
C ILE A 166 -7.70 11.02 -17.69
N LEU A 167 -8.34 10.30 -16.76
CA LEU A 167 -9.42 9.36 -17.06
C LEU A 167 -10.67 10.12 -17.54
N ASP A 168 -10.96 11.27 -16.95
CA ASP A 168 -12.11 12.11 -17.32
C ASP A 168 -11.90 12.79 -18.69
N ASP A 169 -10.72 13.38 -18.94
CA ASP A 169 -10.42 14.10 -20.18
C ASP A 169 -9.03 13.73 -20.73
N PRO A 170 -8.94 12.74 -21.66
CA PRO A 170 -7.67 12.34 -22.26
C PRO A 170 -7.21 13.30 -23.38
N ALA A 171 -7.44 14.61 -23.26
CA ALA A 171 -7.03 15.60 -24.26
C ALA A 171 -5.52 15.94 -24.17
N PRO A 172 -4.86 16.27 -25.30
CA PRO A 172 -3.43 16.62 -25.30
C PRO A 172 -3.12 17.87 -24.46
N LYS A 173 -4.10 18.77 -24.26
CA LYS A 173 -3.97 19.94 -23.38
C LYS A 173 -3.72 19.54 -21.92
N ARG A 174 -4.29 18.42 -21.45
CA ARG A 174 -4.11 17.89 -20.09
C ARG A 174 -2.72 17.31 -19.86
N LEU A 175 -2.03 16.89 -20.92
CA LEU A 175 -0.64 16.41 -20.83
C LEU A 175 0.30 17.48 -20.29
N PHE A 176 0.06 18.75 -20.61
CA PHE A 176 0.87 19.86 -20.10
C PHE A 176 0.72 20.03 -18.57
N LEU A 177 -0.51 19.91 -18.06
CA LEU A 177 -0.77 19.94 -16.61
C LEU A 177 -0.17 18.70 -15.93
N ALA A 178 -0.29 17.53 -16.56
CA ALA A 178 0.33 16.29 -16.09
C ALA A 178 1.86 16.44 -15.97
N ARG A 179 2.50 17.05 -16.96
CA ARG A 179 3.94 17.33 -16.94
C ARG A 179 4.32 18.18 -15.73
N GLY A 180 3.57 19.24 -15.43
CA GLY A 180 3.80 20.08 -14.25
C GLY A 180 3.71 19.31 -12.93
N LYS A 181 2.66 18.50 -12.75
CA LYS A 181 2.49 17.65 -11.55
C LYS A 181 3.60 16.60 -11.44
N LEU A 182 3.95 15.91 -12.53
CA LEU A 182 5.04 14.93 -12.55
C LEU A 182 6.40 15.57 -12.26
N GLN A 183 6.67 16.76 -12.78
CA GLN A 183 7.89 17.50 -12.49
C GLN A 183 7.99 17.84 -11.00
N LYS A 184 6.89 18.30 -10.39
CA LYS A 184 6.83 18.57 -8.94
C LYS A 184 7.18 17.31 -8.12
N LEU A 185 6.59 16.16 -8.46
CA LEU A 185 6.86 14.90 -7.77
C LEU A 185 8.31 14.42 -7.89
N LEU A 186 8.93 14.63 -9.05
CA LEU A 186 10.34 14.31 -9.26
C LEU A 186 11.27 15.23 -8.46
N VAL A 187 10.89 16.51 -8.29
CA VAL A 187 11.61 17.47 -7.45
C VAL A 187 11.45 17.13 -5.96
N GLU A 188 10.30 16.60 -5.55
CA GLU A 188 10.03 16.10 -4.20
C GLU A 188 10.67 14.72 -3.92
N PHE A 189 11.63 14.29 -4.75
CA PHE A 189 12.40 13.04 -4.60
C PHE A 189 11.58 11.75 -4.61
N VAL A 190 10.42 11.75 -5.25
CA VAL A 190 9.64 10.53 -5.44
C VAL A 190 10.31 9.66 -6.52
N PRO A 191 10.69 8.40 -6.23
CA PRO A 191 11.33 7.54 -7.22
C PRO A 191 10.45 7.38 -8.47
N PRO A 192 10.99 7.61 -9.69
CA PRO A 192 10.20 7.53 -10.92
C PRO A 192 9.46 6.21 -11.10
N LYS A 193 10.06 5.09 -10.67
CA LYS A 193 9.45 3.76 -10.73
C LYS A 193 8.20 3.64 -9.88
N LEU A 194 8.22 4.28 -8.71
CA LEU A 194 7.10 4.34 -7.79
C LEU A 194 5.94 5.13 -8.41
N ILE A 195 6.25 6.26 -9.04
CA ILE A 195 5.29 7.09 -9.79
C ILE A 195 4.64 6.25 -10.90
N LEU A 196 5.44 5.59 -11.73
CA LEU A 196 4.95 4.76 -12.84
C LEU A 196 4.05 3.62 -12.33
N GLN A 197 4.45 2.93 -11.26
CA GLN A 197 3.69 1.85 -10.67
C GLN A 197 2.33 2.32 -10.13
N LYS A 198 2.32 3.42 -9.37
CA LYS A 198 1.08 3.98 -8.80
C LYS A 198 0.14 4.49 -9.90
N LEU A 199 0.66 5.19 -10.91
CA LEU A 199 -0.15 5.64 -12.05
C LEU A 199 -0.85 4.48 -12.77
N VAL A 200 -0.12 3.39 -13.04
CA VAL A 200 -0.69 2.20 -13.67
C VAL A 200 -1.78 1.58 -12.79
N GLU A 201 -1.57 1.48 -11.49
CA GLU A 201 -2.59 0.98 -10.56
C GLU A 201 -3.87 1.81 -10.64
N LEU A 202 -3.75 3.14 -10.63
CA LEU A 202 -4.87 4.07 -10.68
C LEU A 202 -5.61 4.00 -12.02
N PHE A 203 -4.87 4.01 -13.13
CA PHE A 203 -5.45 3.85 -14.47
C PHE A 203 -6.19 2.53 -14.62
N LEU A 204 -5.65 1.41 -14.11
CA LEU A 204 -6.30 0.10 -14.23
C LEU A 204 -7.61 -0.02 -13.43
N LYS A 205 -7.84 0.84 -12.43
CA LYS A 205 -9.11 0.94 -11.70
C LYS A 205 -10.19 1.62 -12.56
N GLY A 206 -9.81 2.57 -13.42
CA GLY A 206 -10.74 3.35 -14.24
C GLY A 206 -11.09 2.79 -15.62
N ILE A 207 -10.44 1.71 -16.10
CA ILE A 207 -10.59 1.23 -17.48
C ILE A 207 -11.25 -0.14 -17.59
N GLN A 208 -11.92 -0.36 -18.72
CA GLN A 208 -12.48 -1.65 -19.16
C GLN A 208 -11.41 -2.76 -19.34
N THR A 209 -11.83 -4.01 -19.21
CA THR A 209 -10.94 -5.19 -19.21
C THR A 209 -10.19 -5.42 -20.52
N GLY A 210 -10.73 -5.02 -21.67
CA GLY A 210 -10.12 -5.21 -23.00
C GLY A 210 -8.78 -4.49 -23.18
N VAL A 211 -8.60 -3.36 -22.50
CA VAL A 211 -7.45 -2.45 -22.68
C VAL A 211 -6.34 -2.74 -21.66
N LYS A 212 -6.65 -3.45 -20.57
CA LYS A 212 -5.71 -3.70 -19.46
C LYS A 212 -4.43 -4.40 -19.92
N ARG A 213 -4.54 -5.34 -20.87
CA ARG A 213 -3.39 -6.06 -21.45
C ARG A 213 -2.40 -5.10 -22.12
N GLU A 214 -2.91 -4.13 -22.87
CA GLU A 214 -2.10 -3.14 -23.56
C GLU A 214 -1.41 -2.21 -22.55
N VAL A 215 -2.12 -1.77 -21.51
CA VAL A 215 -1.55 -0.95 -20.43
C VAL A 215 -0.43 -1.71 -19.70
N TYR A 216 -0.60 -2.99 -19.39
CA TYR A 216 0.46 -3.81 -18.78
C TYR A 216 1.70 -3.95 -19.68
N TYR A 217 1.51 -4.13 -20.99
CA TYR A 217 2.62 -4.18 -21.94
C TYR A 217 3.42 -2.87 -21.92
N TRP A 218 2.74 -1.73 -21.99
CA TRP A 218 3.41 -0.43 -21.95
C TRP A 218 4.06 -0.16 -20.59
N HIS A 219 3.43 -0.54 -19.48
CA HIS A 219 4.06 -0.45 -18.16
C HIS A 219 5.40 -1.19 -18.14
N ALA A 220 5.44 -2.45 -18.57
CA ALA A 220 6.68 -3.24 -18.61
C ALA A 220 7.72 -2.66 -19.59
N TYR A 221 7.27 -2.05 -20.69
CA TYR A 221 8.14 -1.38 -21.65
C TYR A 221 8.83 -0.15 -21.04
N TYR A 222 8.07 0.71 -20.35
CA TYR A 222 8.60 1.94 -19.75
C TYR A 222 9.39 1.66 -18.46
N ASP A 223 8.98 0.68 -17.64
CA ASP A 223 9.67 0.33 -16.40
C ASP A 223 11.15 -0.06 -16.63
N LYS A 224 11.42 -0.82 -17.69
CA LYS A 224 12.79 -1.18 -18.10
C LYS A 224 13.62 -0.02 -18.63
N ARG A 225 12.97 1.06 -19.09
CA ARG A 225 13.59 2.19 -19.80
C ARG A 225 13.54 3.49 -18.99
N LEU A 226 13.08 3.43 -17.75
CA LEU A 226 12.89 4.59 -16.90
C LEU A 226 14.24 4.99 -16.29
N PRO A 227 14.77 6.18 -16.60
CA PRO A 227 16.01 6.66 -15.99
C PRO A 227 15.75 7.08 -14.54
N VAL A 228 16.82 7.32 -13.79
CA VAL A 228 16.75 7.72 -12.37
C VAL A 228 16.66 9.25 -12.26
N GLY A 229 15.88 9.73 -11.30
CA GLY A 229 15.79 11.16 -10.97
C GLY A 229 15.01 12.00 -12.00
N ALA A 230 15.35 13.28 -12.12
CA ALA A 230 14.60 14.27 -12.90
C ALA A 230 14.58 14.00 -14.41
N SER A 231 15.56 13.27 -14.96
CA SER A 231 15.59 12.89 -16.38
C SER A 231 14.45 11.92 -16.76
N ALA A 232 13.77 11.32 -15.76
CA ALA A 232 12.62 10.45 -15.98
C ALA A 232 11.35 11.18 -16.42
N LEU A 233 11.29 12.50 -16.29
CA LEU A 233 10.11 13.30 -16.62
C LEU A 233 9.61 13.01 -18.04
N LEU A 234 10.51 13.01 -19.03
CA LEU A 234 10.16 12.77 -20.42
C LEU A 234 9.57 11.37 -20.65
N LYS A 235 10.11 10.35 -19.97
CA LYS A 235 9.60 8.98 -20.08
C LYS A 235 8.27 8.77 -19.37
N LEU A 236 8.06 9.43 -18.23
CA LEU A 236 6.77 9.44 -17.56
C LEU A 236 5.71 10.16 -18.40
N GLU A 237 6.07 11.28 -19.02
CA GLU A 237 5.20 12.01 -19.94
C GLU A 237 4.86 11.20 -21.20
N GLU A 238 5.85 10.55 -21.82
CA GLU A 238 5.65 9.62 -22.94
C GLU A 238 4.67 8.49 -22.56
N PHE A 239 4.81 7.93 -21.36
CA PHE A 239 3.89 6.91 -20.85
C PHE A 239 2.46 7.45 -20.70
N VAL A 240 2.29 8.61 -20.09
CA VAL A 240 0.98 9.25 -19.93
C VAL A 240 0.34 9.58 -21.29
N ALA A 241 1.10 10.13 -22.23
CA ALA A 241 0.63 10.41 -23.58
C ALA A 241 0.20 9.12 -24.31
N LYS A 242 0.97 8.04 -24.13
CA LYS A 242 0.65 6.74 -24.70
C LYS A 242 -0.64 6.18 -24.11
N PHE A 243 -0.80 6.29 -22.80
CA PHE A 243 -2.00 5.90 -22.08
C PHE A 243 -3.23 6.66 -22.58
N MET A 244 -3.16 8.00 -22.68
CA MET A 244 -4.23 8.85 -23.22
C MET A 244 -4.65 8.42 -24.63
N SER A 245 -3.68 8.09 -25.49
CA SER A 245 -3.97 7.60 -26.84
C SER A 245 -4.72 6.26 -26.84
N ILE A 246 -4.37 5.35 -25.94
CA ILE A 246 -5.02 4.05 -25.81
C ILE A 246 -6.45 4.24 -25.29
N HIS A 247 -6.60 5.03 -24.23
CA HIS A 247 -7.90 5.34 -23.63
C HIS A 247 -8.87 5.97 -24.63
N ARG A 248 -8.41 6.93 -25.43
CA ARG A 248 -9.24 7.58 -26.47
C ARG A 248 -9.69 6.60 -27.56
N LYS A 249 -8.80 5.68 -27.98
CA LYS A 249 -9.16 4.63 -28.95
C LYS A 249 -10.22 3.69 -28.41
N SER A 250 -10.14 3.32 -27.12
CA SER A 250 -11.18 2.49 -26.51
C SER A 250 -12.53 3.21 -26.39
N MET A 251 -12.55 4.50 -26.05
CA MET A 251 -13.80 5.28 -25.99
C MET A 251 -14.44 5.46 -27.38
N SER A 252 -13.62 5.58 -28.44
CA SER A 252 -14.12 5.73 -29.82
C SER A 252 -14.69 4.44 -30.39
N HIS A 253 -14.39 3.29 -29.79
CA HIS A 253 -14.91 1.97 -30.17
C HIS A 253 -16.17 1.57 -29.40
N GLU A 254 -16.68 2.40 -28.47
CA GLU A 254 -18.01 2.20 -27.92
C GLU A 254 -19.07 2.56 -28.98
N PRO A 255 -19.93 1.62 -29.40
CA PRO A 255 -21.03 1.95 -30.29
C PRO A 255 -21.99 2.89 -29.55
N LYS A 256 -22.14 4.12 -30.05
CA LYS A 256 -23.23 5.01 -29.65
C LYS A 256 -24.54 4.25 -29.90
N ILE A 257 -25.24 3.89 -28.84
CA ILE A 257 -26.62 3.41 -28.91
C ILE A 257 -27.42 4.59 -29.49
N PRO A 258 -28.11 4.45 -30.64
CA PRO A 258 -28.90 5.53 -31.20
C PRO A 258 -30.03 5.88 -30.22
N GLU A 259 -30.08 7.13 -29.80
CA GLU A 259 -31.24 7.70 -29.10
C GLU A 259 -32.47 7.51 -29.98
N VAL A 260 -33.47 6.82 -29.44
CA VAL A 260 -34.78 6.64 -30.07
C VAL A 260 -35.49 8.00 -29.99
N PRO A 261 -35.87 8.63 -31.12
CA PRO A 261 -36.69 9.83 -31.10
C PRO A 261 -38.07 9.50 -30.52
N GLN A 262 -38.55 10.35 -29.61
CA GLN A 262 -39.92 10.32 -29.08
C GLN A 262 -40.97 10.57 -30.15
#